data_AF-A0A0F9SR15-F1
#
_entry.id   AF-A0A0F9SR15-F1
#
_cell.length_a   1.000
_cell.length_b   1.000
_cell.length_c   1.000
_cell.angle_alpha   90.00
_cell.angle_beta   90.00
_cell.angle_gamma   90.00
#
_symmetry.space_group_name_H-M   'P 1'
#
loop_
_entity.id
_entity.type
_entity.pdbx_description
1 polymer ?
#
loop_
_entity_poly.entity_id
_entity_poly.type
_entity_poly.pdbx_seq_one_letter_code
_entity_poly.pdbx_strand_id
1 'polypeptide(L)'
;MSLNASPQYRKQPGQPRLPILDTQHPRIHLSRKRKYSQNRATVFKAINIISEQTLWRNNKAETVYTTVGQVSEQGYRKRARHAVRRFRQLLDDALAIGRYIDREVAQGRYPKTLLHVDDLPEADQFAQGAWEHLPLSDLFESYTLDAPKFQPTTTFGDTVAITVALQSTVLKQPQKPVALNGHHLKFKAQRVGPDTFYLPTGVCRLRQGWRVFIRHEQGVWSDTILDEPAQSIDESLREAWIYFISQLRILSPSAHRLAPVSLQRCFTGIEGGVFLIGRRRIWRFQLRFSQKDHHGRRHNTTVRTWREDTLSDDSLRLALRHLAAMDNYKRHLNLTGSPDSLVTADTTIPLKFWPDKPVIPLFADDLLYEIEQRLPT
;
A
#
# COMPACT_ATOMS: atom_id res chain seq x y z
N MET A 1 -3.45 19.15 30.00
CA MET A 1 -2.10 19.71 30.21
C MET A 1 -1.56 20.17 28.87
N SER A 2 -1.23 21.46 28.73
CA SER A 2 -0.71 22.03 27.49
C SER A 2 0.79 21.70 27.38
N LEU A 3 1.17 20.94 26.35
CA LEU A 3 2.55 20.54 26.10
C LEU A 3 3.28 21.68 25.39
N ASN A 4 4.26 22.28 26.07
CA ASN A 4 5.07 23.37 25.53
C ASN A 4 5.91 22.89 24.33
N ALA A 5 5.87 23.63 23.23
CA ALA A 5 6.60 23.33 22.00
C ALA A 5 7.86 24.21 21.90
N SER A 6 9.04 23.58 21.78
CA SER A 6 10.34 24.25 21.62
C SER A 6 10.72 24.46 20.14
N PRO A 7 11.67 25.38 19.81
CA PRO A 7 11.83 25.93 18.46
C PRO A 7 12.50 24.99 17.44
N GLN A 8 12.35 25.38 16.17
CA GLN A 8 12.25 24.53 14.97
C GLN A 8 13.60 24.13 14.33
N TYR A 9 13.79 22.84 14.04
CA TYR A 9 14.97 22.35 13.28
C TYR A 9 14.71 22.26 11.76
N ARG A 10 15.49 22.94 10.91
CA ARG A 10 15.29 22.98 9.43
C ARG A 10 15.82 21.72 8.70
N LYS A 11 14.92 21.01 7.98
CA LYS A 11 15.10 20.64 6.55
C LYS A 11 13.77 20.35 5.82
N GLN A 12 13.79 20.67 4.51
CA GLN A 12 12.83 20.61 3.40
C GLN A 12 11.49 21.39 3.46
N PRO A 13 11.09 22.08 2.36
CA PRO A 13 9.83 22.80 2.24
C PRO A 13 8.66 21.87 1.86
N GLY A 14 7.45 22.17 2.36
CA GLY A 14 6.20 21.64 1.79
C GLY A 14 5.32 20.74 2.69
N GLN A 15 5.70 20.46 3.95
CA GLN A 15 4.78 19.82 4.90
C GLN A 15 4.74 20.56 6.24
N PRO A 16 3.54 20.86 6.78
CA PRO A 16 3.43 21.42 8.12
C PRO A 16 4.02 20.44 9.13
N ARG A 17 5.03 20.89 9.89
CA ARG A 17 5.63 20.10 10.95
C ARG A 17 4.66 20.03 12.11
N LEU A 18 4.47 18.83 12.64
CA LEU A 18 3.74 18.65 13.89
C LEU A 18 4.73 18.80 15.05
N PRO A 19 4.31 19.38 16.20
CA PRO A 19 5.23 19.78 17.26
C PRO A 19 6.09 18.61 17.77
N ILE A 20 7.37 18.88 18.01
CA ILE A 20 8.22 18.01 18.84
C ILE A 20 7.60 18.05 20.24
N LEU A 21 7.32 16.88 20.81
CA LEU A 21 6.89 16.82 22.20
C LEU A 21 8.11 16.87 23.09
N ASP A 22 8.04 17.74 24.10
CA ASP A 22 9.04 17.81 25.15
C ASP A 22 9.04 16.50 25.94
N THR A 23 10.17 15.81 25.95
CA THR A 23 10.39 14.58 26.71
C THR A 23 10.98 14.87 28.09
N GLN A 24 11.15 16.16 28.43
CA GLN A 24 11.90 16.66 29.58
C GLN A 24 13.39 16.29 29.54
N HIS A 25 13.87 15.70 28.44
CA HIS A 25 15.27 15.35 28.23
C HIS A 25 15.83 16.14 27.03
N PRO A 26 16.94 16.87 27.19
CA PRO A 26 17.43 17.82 26.18
C PRO A 26 17.82 17.16 24.85
N ARG A 27 18.23 15.88 24.89
CA ARG A 27 18.67 15.13 23.71
C ARG A 27 17.62 14.19 23.10
N ILE A 28 16.43 14.06 23.70
CA ILE A 28 15.43 13.09 23.23
C ILE A 28 14.23 13.85 22.71
N HIS A 29 13.90 13.59 21.45
CA HIS A 29 12.85 14.29 20.73
C HIS A 29 11.84 13.29 20.22
N LEU A 30 10.55 13.56 20.41
CA LEU A 30 9.49 12.77 19.79
C LEU A 30 9.01 13.46 18.51
N SER A 31 9.25 12.81 17.38
CA SER A 31 8.68 13.23 16.09
C SER A 31 7.49 12.38 15.76
N ARG A 32 6.39 13.04 15.48
CA ARG A 32 5.11 12.39 15.22
C ARG A 32 4.82 12.50 13.72
N LYS A 33 4.56 11.36 13.07
CA LYS A 33 4.39 11.27 11.61
C LYS A 33 3.11 10.53 11.25
N ARG A 34 2.48 10.97 10.16
CA ARG A 34 1.45 10.19 9.47
C ARG A 34 2.15 9.22 8.52
N LYS A 35 1.79 7.94 8.59
CA LYS A 35 2.29 6.91 7.67
C LYS A 35 1.18 6.35 6.82
N TYR A 36 1.53 6.09 5.57
CA TYR A 36 0.64 5.49 4.59
C TYR A 36 0.92 3.99 4.51
N SER A 37 -0.07 3.16 4.82
CA SER A 37 -0.01 1.75 4.49
C SER A 37 -0.24 1.60 2.99
N GLN A 38 0.85 1.46 2.21
CA GLN A 38 0.82 1.37 0.74
C GLN A 38 -0.14 0.28 0.22
N ASN A 39 -0.32 -0.80 1.00
CA ASN A 39 -1.15 -1.93 0.61
C ASN A 39 -2.62 -1.82 1.02
N ARG A 40 -2.98 -0.86 1.87
CA ARG A 40 -4.30 -0.84 2.53
C ARG A 40 -5.04 0.49 2.45
N ALA A 41 -4.49 1.47 1.73
CA ALA A 41 -5.03 2.83 1.63
C ALA A 41 -5.41 3.45 3.00
N THR A 42 -4.74 3.01 4.08
CA THR A 42 -5.02 3.45 5.45
C THR A 42 -3.89 4.36 5.90
N VAL A 43 -4.25 5.54 6.39
CA VAL A 43 -3.35 6.42 7.12
C VAL A 43 -3.35 5.97 8.57
N PHE A 44 -2.18 5.82 9.16
CA PHE A 44 -2.03 5.54 10.58
C PHE A 44 -0.98 6.47 11.18
N LYS A 45 -1.08 6.71 12.48
CA LYS A 45 -0.13 7.56 13.22
C LYS A 45 1.11 6.73 13.59
N ALA A 46 2.27 7.37 13.58
CA ALA A 46 3.52 6.79 14.05
C ALA A 46 4.27 7.81 14.92
N ILE A 47 4.82 7.35 16.03
CA ILE A 47 5.70 8.12 16.90
C ILE A 47 7.12 7.61 16.66
N ASN A 48 8.01 8.50 16.23
CA ASN A 48 9.44 8.24 16.12
C ASN A 48 10.14 8.82 17.34
N ILE A 49 11.05 8.04 17.91
CA ILE A 49 11.95 8.48 18.97
C ILE A 49 13.26 8.89 18.29
N ILE A 50 13.66 10.14 18.51
CA ILE A 50 14.86 10.73 17.93
C ILE A 50 15.82 11.08 19.04
N SER A 51 17.08 10.69 18.88
CA SER A 51 18.19 11.06 19.75
C SER A 51 19.06 12.11 19.05
N GLU A 52 19.44 13.15 19.78
CA GLU A 52 20.36 14.20 19.37
C GLU A 52 21.80 13.84 19.74
N GLN A 53 22.64 13.68 18.72
CA GLN A 53 24.02 13.22 18.85
C GLN A 53 25.01 14.29 18.39
N THR A 54 26.05 14.54 19.18
CA THR A 54 27.14 15.44 18.80
C THR A 54 28.30 14.61 18.28
N LEU A 55 28.70 14.83 17.02
CA LEU A 55 29.72 14.05 16.32
C LEU A 55 30.89 14.91 15.88
N TRP A 56 32.06 14.31 15.68
CA TRP A 56 33.17 14.94 14.99
C TRP A 56 33.16 14.62 13.49
N ARG A 57 32.92 15.62 12.65
CA ARG A 57 32.92 15.51 11.18
C ARG A 57 33.56 16.72 10.54
N ASN A 58 34.34 16.52 9.48
CA ASN A 58 35.01 17.60 8.74
C ASN A 58 35.78 18.58 9.65
N ASN A 59 36.53 18.04 10.62
CA ASN A 59 37.31 18.78 11.62
C ASN A 59 36.51 19.74 12.51
N LYS A 60 35.21 19.48 12.74
CA LYS A 60 34.38 20.25 13.68
C LYS A 60 33.33 19.35 14.36
N ALA A 61 32.86 19.80 15.51
CA ALA A 61 31.72 19.18 16.18
C ALA A 61 30.41 19.59 15.48
N GLU A 62 29.58 18.62 15.12
CA GLU A 62 28.27 18.82 14.50
C GLU A 62 27.19 18.07 15.26
N THR A 63 26.04 18.72 15.50
CA THR A 63 24.85 18.07 16.05
C THR A 63 24.02 17.43 14.94
N VAL A 64 23.68 16.15 15.13
CA VAL A 64 22.92 15.32 14.19
C VAL A 64 21.76 14.63 14.91
N TYR A 65 20.61 14.52 14.24
CA TYR A 65 19.42 13.85 14.76
C TYR A 65 19.26 12.46 14.14
N THR A 66 19.11 11.44 14.99
CA THR A 66 18.99 10.05 14.55
C THR A 66 17.74 9.41 15.11
N THR A 67 17.00 8.70 14.26
CA THR A 67 15.82 7.94 14.71
C THR A 67 16.28 6.64 15.35
N VAL A 68 16.04 6.48 16.65
CA VAL A 68 16.33 5.25 17.42
C VAL A 68 15.31 4.17 17.05
N GLY A 69 14.06 4.56 16.88
CA GLY A 69 13.02 3.65 16.44
C GLY A 69 11.66 4.33 16.33
N GLN A 70 10.63 3.51 16.11
CA GLN A 70 9.26 4.00 15.95
C GLN A 70 8.23 3.02 16.48
N VAL A 71 7.10 3.56 16.91
CA VAL A 71 5.90 2.80 17.28
C VAL A 71 4.72 3.30 16.45
N SER A 72 3.95 2.37 15.86
CA SER A 72 2.78 2.70 15.05
C SER A 72 1.48 2.48 15.80
N GLU A 73 0.49 3.34 15.54
CA GLU A 73 -0.87 3.21 16.06
C GLU A 73 -1.49 1.87 15.67
N GLN A 74 -1.22 1.39 14.45
CA GLN A 74 -1.70 0.08 14.03
C GLN A 74 -1.09 -1.06 14.86
N GLY A 75 0.18 -0.95 15.24
CA GLY A 75 0.82 -1.90 16.15
C GLY A 75 0.20 -1.84 17.55
N TYR A 76 -0.03 -0.61 18.05
CA TYR A 76 -0.69 -0.36 19.34
C TYR A 76 -2.09 -0.96 19.41
N ARG A 77 -2.96 -0.71 18.41
CA ARG A 77 -4.32 -1.27 18.34
C ARG A 77 -4.35 -2.80 18.32
N LYS A 78 -3.34 -3.44 17.70
CA LYS A 78 -3.26 -4.91 17.65
C LYS A 78 -2.76 -5.52 18.96
N ARG A 79 -1.76 -4.89 19.59
CA ARG A 79 -1.05 -5.41 20.77
C ARG A 79 -0.57 -4.26 21.66
N ALA A 80 -1.49 -3.64 22.40
CA ALA A 80 -1.22 -2.42 23.18
C ALA A 80 -0.06 -2.58 24.17
N ARG A 81 -0.09 -3.63 25.00
CA ARG A 81 0.97 -3.91 25.99
C ARG A 81 2.37 -4.02 25.35
N HIS A 82 2.46 -4.70 24.22
CA HIS A 82 3.72 -4.85 23.49
C HIS A 82 4.21 -3.51 22.92
N ALA A 83 3.31 -2.71 22.36
CA ALA A 83 3.65 -1.40 21.81
C ALA A 83 4.10 -0.41 22.90
N VAL A 84 3.46 -0.41 24.07
CA VAL A 84 3.88 0.40 25.23
C VAL A 84 5.26 -0.01 25.73
N ARG A 85 5.51 -1.32 25.89
CA ARG A 85 6.83 -1.84 26.28
C ARG A 85 7.91 -1.43 25.27
N ARG A 86 7.63 -1.59 23.96
CA ARG A 86 8.56 -1.18 22.91
C ARG A 86 8.81 0.32 22.89
N PHE A 87 7.77 1.12 23.15
CA PHE A 87 7.91 2.58 23.24
C PHE A 87 8.84 2.99 24.38
N ARG A 88 8.65 2.42 25.58
CA ARG A 88 9.55 2.66 26.73
C ARG A 88 10.98 2.24 26.46
N GLN A 89 11.17 1.03 25.92
CA GLN A 89 12.50 0.55 25.53
C GLN A 89 13.21 1.52 24.58
N LEU A 90 12.52 2.04 23.56
CA LEU A 90 13.12 2.99 22.62
C LEU A 90 13.49 4.34 23.26
N LEU A 91 12.76 4.77 24.30
CA LEU A 91 13.13 5.95 25.08
C LEU A 91 14.36 5.70 25.95
N ASP A 92 14.43 4.53 26.57
CA ASP A 92 15.58 4.08 27.36
C ASP A 92 16.84 3.93 26.49
N ASP A 93 16.71 3.34 25.30
CA ASP A 93 17.80 3.25 24.30
C ASP A 93 18.29 4.65 23.90
N ALA A 94 17.37 5.60 23.67
CA ALA A 94 17.71 6.98 23.33
C ALA A 94 18.42 7.72 24.48
N LEU A 95 18.03 7.42 25.72
CA LEU A 95 18.64 7.95 26.93
C LEU A 95 20.05 7.41 27.16
N ALA A 96 20.26 6.10 26.98
CA ALA A 96 21.56 5.46 27.06
C ALA A 96 22.56 6.13 26.09
N ILE A 97 22.15 6.28 24.82
CA ILE A 97 22.96 6.96 23.79
C ILE A 97 23.26 8.41 24.21
N GLY A 98 22.25 9.15 24.67
CA GLY A 98 22.41 10.54 25.10
C GLY A 98 23.42 10.70 26.24
N ARG A 99 23.29 9.89 27.30
CA ARG A 99 24.19 9.90 28.45
C ARG A 99 25.62 9.55 28.08
N TYR A 100 25.81 8.56 27.21
CA TYR A 100 27.13 8.19 26.73
C TYR A 100 27.79 9.34 25.98
N ILE A 101 27.06 9.99 25.07
CA ILE A 101 27.55 11.15 24.32
C ILE A 101 27.92 12.31 25.25
N ASP A 102 27.08 12.63 26.24
CA ASP A 102 27.39 13.70 27.20
C ASP A 102 28.67 13.43 27.99
N ARG A 103 28.89 12.16 28.38
CA ARG A 103 30.12 11.74 29.06
C ARG A 103 31.35 11.87 28.16
N GLU A 104 31.27 11.40 26.93
CA GLU A 104 32.38 11.48 25.98
C GLU A 104 32.74 12.95 25.67
N VAL A 105 31.72 13.78 25.41
CA VAL A 105 31.90 15.21 25.12
C VAL A 105 32.53 15.93 26.32
N ALA A 106 32.10 15.62 27.55
CA ALA A 106 32.70 16.18 28.76
C ALA A 106 34.19 15.81 28.92
N GLN A 107 34.64 14.71 28.32
CA GLN A 107 36.04 14.29 28.28
C GLN A 107 36.80 14.79 27.04
N GLY A 108 36.18 15.65 26.22
CA GLY A 108 36.75 16.12 24.96
C GLY A 108 36.79 15.07 23.85
N ARG A 109 36.11 13.94 24.03
CA ARG A 109 36.00 12.87 23.03
C ARG A 109 34.68 12.99 22.28
N TYR A 110 34.74 12.85 20.96
CA TYR A 110 33.58 13.01 20.10
C TYR A 110 33.45 11.78 19.18
N PRO A 111 32.29 11.10 19.17
CA PRO A 111 32.05 10.00 18.24
C PRO A 111 32.20 10.48 16.78
N LYS A 112 32.85 9.66 15.94
CA LYS A 112 32.97 9.95 14.50
C LYS A 112 31.76 9.46 13.70
N THR A 113 31.05 8.47 14.24
CA THR A 113 29.91 7.81 13.64
C THR A 113 28.67 7.94 14.52
N LEU A 114 27.51 7.72 13.92
CA LEU A 114 26.26 7.64 14.66
C LEU A 114 26.26 6.39 15.53
N LEU A 115 25.82 6.53 16.77
CA LEU A 115 25.76 5.43 17.73
C LEU A 115 24.36 4.82 17.78
N HIS A 116 24.32 3.50 17.79
CA HIS A 116 23.22 2.67 18.23
C HIS A 116 23.45 2.20 19.67
N VAL A 117 22.40 1.70 20.33
CA VAL A 117 22.51 1.21 21.73
C VAL A 117 23.49 0.04 21.83
N ASP A 118 23.56 -0.81 20.80
CA ASP A 118 24.47 -1.95 20.73
C ASP A 118 25.96 -1.52 20.57
N ASP A 119 26.22 -0.26 20.19
CA ASP A 119 27.58 0.29 20.09
C ASP A 119 28.11 0.80 21.43
N LEU A 120 27.26 0.85 22.47
CA LEU A 120 27.63 1.35 23.80
C LEU A 120 28.30 0.25 24.64
N PRO A 121 29.21 0.59 25.56
CA PRO A 121 29.67 -0.36 26.58
C PRO A 121 28.49 -0.94 27.36
N GLU A 122 28.56 -2.23 27.73
CA GLU A 122 27.44 -2.92 28.42
C GLU A 122 26.92 -2.16 29.65
N ALA A 123 27.81 -1.54 30.42
CA ALA A 123 27.46 -0.74 31.60
C ALA A 123 26.55 0.47 31.27
N ASP A 124 26.58 0.96 30.04
CA ASP A 124 25.83 2.13 29.58
C ASP A 124 24.57 1.77 28.79
N GLN A 125 24.39 0.49 28.43
CA GLN A 125 23.21 0.03 27.67
C GLN A 125 21.92 0.02 28.52
N PHE A 126 22.06 -0.10 29.84
CA PHE A 126 20.93 -0.26 30.77
C PHE A 126 20.57 1.08 31.44
N ALA A 127 20.07 2.03 30.65
CA ALA A 127 19.46 3.23 31.19
C ALA A 127 17.96 3.00 31.47
N GLN A 128 17.44 3.57 32.56
CA GLN A 128 16.00 3.65 32.82
C GLN A 128 15.62 5.11 33.06
N GLY A 129 14.67 5.60 32.27
CA GLY A 129 14.09 6.92 32.43
C GLY A 129 12.68 6.89 33.04
N ALA A 130 12.28 8.00 33.65
CA ALA A 130 10.94 8.18 34.21
C ALA A 130 9.96 8.70 33.14
N TRP A 131 9.46 7.80 32.30
CA TRP A 131 8.62 8.14 31.12
C TRP A 131 7.11 8.12 31.37
N GLU A 132 6.67 8.08 32.63
CA GLU A 132 5.24 7.92 32.99
C GLU A 132 4.36 9.07 32.50
N HIS A 133 4.95 10.27 32.37
CA HIS A 133 4.30 11.47 31.86
C HIS A 133 4.06 11.46 30.32
N LEU A 134 4.52 10.42 29.62
CA LEU A 134 4.37 10.25 28.15
C LEU A 134 3.48 9.03 27.82
N PRO A 135 2.17 9.05 28.13
CA PRO A 135 1.26 7.97 27.78
C PRO A 135 1.09 7.83 26.26
N LEU A 136 1.46 6.67 25.72
CA LEU A 136 1.42 6.38 24.28
C LEU A 136 0.01 6.54 23.67
N SER A 137 -1.04 6.26 24.44
CA SER A 137 -2.44 6.51 24.04
C SER A 137 -2.66 7.97 23.67
N ASP A 138 -2.29 8.88 24.57
CA ASP A 138 -2.56 10.30 24.47
C ASP A 138 -1.74 10.91 23.32
N LEU A 139 -0.52 10.40 23.12
CA LEU A 139 0.32 10.74 21.98
C LEU A 139 -0.35 10.41 20.65
N PHE A 140 -1.10 9.32 20.58
CA PHE A 140 -1.89 8.98 19.40
C PHE A 140 -3.21 9.75 19.35
N GLU A 141 -3.89 9.98 20.47
CA GLU A 141 -5.17 10.69 20.51
C GLU A 141 -5.05 12.17 20.16
N SER A 142 -3.90 12.80 20.42
CA SER A 142 -3.61 14.20 20.09
C SER A 142 -3.54 14.50 18.57
N TYR A 143 -3.98 13.58 17.70
CA TYR A 143 -3.91 13.68 16.25
C TYR A 143 -5.29 13.53 15.62
N THR A 144 -5.72 14.54 14.89
CA THR A 144 -6.76 14.38 13.89
C THR A 144 -6.16 13.70 12.66
N LEU A 145 -6.77 12.61 12.20
CA LEU A 145 -6.43 11.96 10.92
C LEU A 145 -7.31 12.56 9.84
N ASP A 146 -6.76 13.51 9.08
CA ASP A 146 -7.44 13.95 7.86
C ASP A 146 -7.45 12.79 6.87
N ALA A 147 -8.55 12.67 6.13
CA ALA A 147 -8.61 11.75 5.00
C ALA A 147 -7.44 12.07 4.05
N PRO A 148 -6.69 11.06 3.56
CA PRO A 148 -5.60 11.30 2.64
C PRO A 148 -6.14 11.99 1.39
N LYS A 149 -5.82 13.28 1.22
CA LYS A 149 -6.07 13.97 -0.05
C LYS A 149 -5.07 13.42 -1.05
N PHE A 150 -5.53 12.54 -1.92
CA PHE A 150 -4.75 12.13 -3.07
C PHE A 150 -4.74 13.30 -4.04
N GLN A 151 -3.62 14.00 -4.13
CA GLN A 151 -3.39 14.92 -5.23
C GLN A 151 -2.77 14.09 -6.37
N PRO A 152 -3.50 13.83 -7.46
CA PRO A 152 -2.91 13.23 -8.63
C PRO A 152 -1.76 14.12 -9.07
N THR A 153 -0.53 13.61 -8.96
CA THR A 153 0.63 14.33 -9.49
C THR A 153 0.64 14.04 -10.98
N THR A 154 0.06 14.90 -11.80
CA THR A 154 0.33 14.84 -13.24
C THR A 154 1.81 15.15 -13.46
N THR A 155 2.45 14.47 -14.41
CA THR A 155 3.74 14.93 -14.91
C THR A 155 3.46 16.31 -15.52
N PHE A 156 4.03 17.37 -14.96
CA PHE A 156 3.88 18.74 -15.48
C PHE A 156 4.19 18.72 -16.99
N GLY A 157 3.22 19.09 -17.83
CA GLY A 157 3.38 19.04 -19.29
C GLY A 157 2.06 18.95 -20.07
N ASP A 158 2.17 19.09 -21.39
CA ASP A 158 1.07 18.91 -22.33
C ASP A 158 0.59 17.44 -22.36
N THR A 159 -0.67 17.22 -22.02
CA THR A 159 -1.28 15.88 -21.96
C THR A 159 -1.32 15.20 -23.33
N VAL A 160 -1.39 15.97 -24.42
CA VAL A 160 -1.35 15.45 -25.79
C VAL A 160 0.05 14.96 -26.12
N ALA A 161 1.08 15.77 -25.87
CA ALA A 161 2.47 15.36 -26.06
C ALA A 161 2.84 14.11 -25.25
N ILE A 162 2.42 14.04 -23.98
CA ILE A 162 2.62 12.85 -23.12
C ILE A 162 1.91 11.63 -23.71
N THR A 163 0.67 11.80 -24.20
CA THR A 163 -0.10 10.72 -24.85
C THR A 163 0.66 10.16 -26.05
N VAL A 164 1.10 11.03 -26.96
CA VAL A 164 1.81 10.63 -28.18
C VAL A 164 3.11 9.90 -27.84
N ALA A 165 3.87 10.42 -26.87
CA ALA A 165 5.09 9.76 -26.39
C ALA A 165 4.82 8.39 -25.77
N LEU A 166 3.75 8.25 -24.98
CA LEU A 166 3.36 6.96 -24.42
C LEU A 166 2.93 5.97 -25.52
N GLN A 167 2.12 6.39 -26.48
CA GLN A 167 1.65 5.54 -27.58
C GLN A 167 2.77 5.06 -28.51
N SER A 168 3.88 5.80 -28.61
CA SER A 168 5.07 5.41 -29.38
C SER A 168 6.13 4.66 -28.56
N THR A 169 5.90 4.44 -27.26
CA THR A 169 6.87 3.82 -26.36
C THR A 169 7.13 2.35 -26.68
N VAL A 170 8.40 1.97 -26.72
CA VAL A 170 8.82 0.56 -26.82
C VAL A 170 8.74 -0.12 -25.44
N LEU A 171 7.85 -1.09 -25.30
CA LEU A 171 7.56 -1.74 -24.01
C LEU A 171 8.56 -2.85 -23.63
N LYS A 172 9.53 -3.19 -24.49
CA LYS A 172 10.60 -4.17 -24.19
C LYS A 172 11.74 -3.60 -23.32
N GLN A 173 11.71 -2.30 -23.02
CA GLN A 173 12.75 -1.62 -22.21
C GLN A 173 12.15 -0.99 -20.93
N PRO A 174 12.94 -0.87 -19.85
CA PRO A 174 12.50 -0.19 -18.64
C PRO A 174 12.08 1.26 -18.92
N GLN A 175 10.90 1.64 -18.43
CA GLN A 175 10.36 2.99 -18.58
C GLN A 175 10.32 3.73 -17.25
N LYS A 176 10.57 5.04 -17.29
CA LYS A 176 10.38 5.90 -16.12
C LYS A 176 8.88 5.98 -15.76
N PRO A 177 8.52 6.09 -14.48
CA PRO A 177 7.13 6.32 -14.10
C PRO A 177 6.60 7.62 -14.72
N VAL A 178 5.39 7.58 -15.25
CA VAL A 178 4.69 8.72 -15.88
C VAL A 178 3.31 8.86 -15.26
N ALA A 179 2.78 10.08 -15.19
CA ALA A 179 1.38 10.30 -14.84
C ALA A 179 0.63 10.97 -16.00
N LEU A 180 -0.49 10.36 -16.40
CA LEU A 180 -1.38 10.81 -17.47
C LEU A 180 -2.78 11.00 -16.88
N ASN A 181 -3.34 12.21 -17.00
CA ASN A 181 -4.67 12.54 -16.48
C ASN A 181 -4.88 12.11 -15.01
N GLY A 182 -3.84 12.25 -14.19
CA GLY A 182 -3.83 11.85 -12.78
C GLY A 182 -3.72 10.35 -12.50
N HIS A 183 -3.68 9.51 -13.53
CA HIS A 183 -3.32 8.09 -13.40
C HIS A 183 -1.80 7.93 -13.38
N HIS A 184 -1.28 7.28 -12.35
CA HIS A 184 0.16 7.01 -12.23
C HIS A 184 0.51 5.66 -12.84
N LEU A 185 1.31 5.70 -13.90
CA LEU A 185 1.84 4.54 -14.61
C LEU A 185 3.23 4.22 -14.09
N LYS A 186 3.32 3.14 -13.30
CA LYS A 186 4.59 2.53 -12.90
C LYS A 186 4.79 1.24 -13.65
N PHE A 187 5.80 1.21 -14.52
CA PHE A 187 6.14 0.06 -15.34
C PHE A 187 6.90 -0.99 -14.52
N LYS A 188 6.47 -2.24 -14.63
CA LYS A 188 7.09 -3.40 -13.97
C LYS A 188 7.39 -4.45 -15.02
N ALA A 189 8.52 -5.15 -14.86
CA ALA A 189 8.87 -6.27 -15.71
C ALA A 189 7.82 -7.39 -15.57
N GLN A 190 7.33 -7.87 -16.70
CA GLN A 190 6.44 -9.01 -16.86
C GLN A 190 7.03 -9.91 -17.94
N ARG A 191 7.31 -11.17 -17.59
CA ARG A 191 7.75 -12.18 -18.55
C ARG A 191 6.54 -12.75 -19.29
N VAL A 192 6.68 -12.89 -20.61
CA VAL A 192 5.70 -13.49 -21.50
C VAL A 192 6.47 -14.40 -22.45
N GLY A 193 6.46 -15.71 -22.16
CA GLY A 193 7.33 -16.65 -22.86
C GLY A 193 8.81 -16.25 -22.70
N PRO A 194 9.59 -16.18 -23.80
CA PRO A 194 11.01 -15.79 -23.73
C PRO A 194 11.21 -14.27 -23.54
N ASP A 195 10.20 -13.46 -23.84
CA ASP A 195 10.30 -12.01 -23.83
C ASP A 195 10.00 -11.39 -22.45
N THR A 196 10.58 -10.22 -22.22
CA THR A 196 10.26 -9.39 -21.05
C THR A 196 9.70 -8.05 -21.51
N PHE A 197 8.49 -7.74 -21.02
CA PHE A 197 7.81 -6.47 -21.25
C PHE A 197 7.75 -5.67 -19.95
N TYR A 198 7.78 -4.34 -20.04
CA TYR A 198 7.67 -3.42 -18.93
C TYR A 198 6.30 -2.76 -18.99
N LEU A 199 5.35 -3.27 -18.21
CA LEU A 199 3.95 -2.89 -18.31
C LEU A 199 3.44 -2.25 -17.00
N PRO A 200 2.52 -1.28 -17.07
CA PRO A 200 1.91 -0.72 -15.86
C PRO A 200 0.87 -1.68 -15.28
N THR A 201 0.36 -1.33 -14.10
CA THR A 201 -0.87 -1.97 -13.60
C THR A 201 -2.03 -1.58 -14.50
N GLY A 202 -2.85 -2.55 -14.91
CA GLY A 202 -3.95 -2.36 -15.83
C GLY A 202 -3.73 -3.00 -17.19
N VAL A 203 -2.50 -3.43 -17.54
CA VAL A 203 -2.23 -4.16 -18.78
C VAL A 203 -1.56 -5.47 -18.42
N CYS A 204 -2.16 -6.60 -18.79
CA CYS A 204 -1.59 -7.91 -18.50
C CYS A 204 -1.87 -8.94 -19.59
N ARG A 205 -0.91 -9.83 -19.80
CA ARG A 205 -1.00 -10.95 -20.73
C ARG A 205 -2.03 -11.97 -20.26
N LEU A 206 -2.88 -12.44 -21.17
CA LEU A 206 -3.72 -13.64 -21.07
C LEU A 206 -3.16 -14.71 -22.02
N ARG A 207 -3.76 -15.91 -22.08
CA ARG A 207 -3.25 -16.96 -22.97
C ARG A 207 -3.29 -16.56 -24.46
N GLN A 208 -4.39 -15.94 -24.90
CA GLN A 208 -4.66 -15.60 -26.30
C GLN A 208 -4.87 -14.09 -26.53
N GLY A 209 -4.28 -13.25 -25.66
CA GLY A 209 -4.45 -11.81 -25.79
C GLY A 209 -3.96 -11.00 -24.60
N TRP A 210 -4.42 -9.78 -24.51
CA TRP A 210 -4.10 -8.81 -23.48
C TRP A 210 -5.36 -8.28 -22.83
N ARG A 211 -5.43 -8.35 -21.51
CA ARG A 211 -6.45 -7.64 -20.76
C ARG A 211 -5.97 -6.23 -20.46
N VAL A 212 -6.86 -5.28 -20.70
CA VAL A 212 -6.72 -3.91 -20.25
C VAL A 212 -7.79 -3.59 -19.23
N PHE A 213 -7.44 -2.92 -18.13
CA PHE A 213 -8.41 -2.42 -17.16
C PHE A 213 -7.93 -1.13 -16.51
N ILE A 214 -8.86 -0.22 -16.25
CA ILE A 214 -8.61 1.08 -15.64
C ILE A 214 -9.58 1.24 -14.48
N ARG A 215 -9.04 1.51 -13.29
CA ARG A 215 -9.86 1.87 -12.13
C ARG A 215 -10.03 3.39 -12.14
N HIS A 216 -11.27 3.83 -12.21
CA HIS A 216 -11.65 5.24 -12.34
C HIS A 216 -12.69 5.60 -11.28
N GLU A 217 -13.10 6.87 -11.21
CA GLU A 217 -14.00 7.39 -10.18
C GLU A 217 -15.32 6.61 -10.06
N GLN A 218 -15.91 6.20 -11.19
CA GLN A 218 -17.20 5.51 -11.23
C GLN A 218 -17.10 3.99 -11.13
N GLY A 219 -15.89 3.41 -11.12
CA GLY A 219 -15.71 1.96 -11.06
C GLY A 219 -14.48 1.46 -11.79
N VAL A 220 -14.68 0.39 -12.57
CA VAL A 220 -13.61 -0.25 -13.33
C VAL A 220 -14.07 -0.42 -14.77
N TRP A 221 -13.31 0.15 -15.69
CA TRP A 221 -13.41 -0.14 -17.11
C TRP A 221 -12.46 -1.30 -17.44
N SER A 222 -12.87 -2.22 -18.30
CA SER A 222 -12.01 -3.31 -18.76
C SER A 222 -12.36 -3.78 -20.16
N ASP A 223 -11.35 -4.24 -20.89
CA ASP A 223 -11.50 -4.84 -22.21
C ASP A 223 -10.43 -5.93 -22.44
N THR A 224 -10.59 -6.72 -23.50
CA THR A 224 -9.63 -7.75 -23.90
C THR A 224 -9.34 -7.64 -25.39
N ILE A 225 -8.05 -7.49 -25.72
CA ILE A 225 -7.54 -7.45 -27.08
C ILE A 225 -6.96 -8.84 -27.38
N LEU A 226 -7.50 -9.53 -28.37
CA LEU A 226 -7.06 -10.88 -28.74
C LEU A 226 -5.81 -10.82 -29.63
N ASP A 227 -5.01 -11.89 -29.62
CA ASP A 227 -3.85 -12.00 -30.51
C ASP A 227 -4.23 -12.18 -31.97
N GLU A 228 -5.38 -12.80 -32.22
CA GLU A 228 -6.02 -12.83 -33.53
C GLU A 228 -7.02 -11.69 -33.59
N PRO A 229 -6.97 -10.80 -34.60
CA PRO A 229 -6.27 -10.94 -35.89
C PRO A 229 -4.85 -10.34 -35.97
N ALA A 230 -4.28 -9.85 -34.87
CA ALA A 230 -3.03 -9.08 -34.84
C ALA A 230 -1.74 -9.83 -35.20
N GLN A 231 -1.79 -11.11 -35.59
CA GLN A 231 -0.68 -11.94 -36.11
C GLN A 231 0.54 -12.16 -35.19
N SER A 232 0.77 -11.34 -34.15
CA SER A 232 1.86 -11.47 -33.18
C SER A 232 1.52 -10.88 -31.80
N ILE A 233 2.22 -11.35 -30.77
CA ILE A 233 2.09 -10.86 -29.38
C ILE A 233 2.47 -9.38 -29.26
N ASP A 234 3.47 -8.94 -30.03
CA ASP A 234 3.95 -7.55 -30.04
C ASP A 234 2.92 -6.59 -30.65
N GLU A 235 2.25 -7.01 -31.73
CA GLU A 235 1.19 -6.23 -32.38
C GLU A 235 -0.07 -6.14 -31.51
N SER A 236 -0.54 -7.28 -30.96
CA SER A 236 -1.69 -7.27 -30.05
C SER A 236 -1.41 -6.46 -28.78
N LEU A 237 -0.17 -6.49 -28.28
CA LEU A 237 0.26 -5.64 -27.16
C LEU A 237 0.23 -4.16 -27.53
N ARG A 238 0.72 -3.81 -28.71
CA ARG A 238 0.73 -2.41 -29.19
C ARG A 238 -0.69 -1.87 -29.29
N GLU A 239 -1.62 -2.64 -29.83
CA GLU A 239 -3.03 -2.28 -29.90
C GLU A 239 -3.64 -2.10 -28.49
N ALA A 240 -3.46 -3.09 -27.62
CA ALA A 240 -3.91 -3.02 -26.23
C ALA A 240 -3.34 -1.80 -25.50
N TRP A 241 -2.07 -1.46 -25.75
CA TRP A 241 -1.40 -0.32 -25.16
C TRP A 241 -1.98 1.00 -25.65
N ILE A 242 -2.14 1.18 -26.97
CA ILE A 242 -2.74 2.39 -27.55
C ILE A 242 -4.16 2.58 -27.01
N TYR A 243 -4.94 1.51 -26.93
CA TYR A 243 -6.30 1.55 -26.43
C TYR A 243 -6.35 1.90 -24.93
N PHE A 244 -5.49 1.29 -24.11
CA PHE A 244 -5.35 1.63 -22.69
C PHE A 244 -5.01 3.11 -22.48
N ILE A 245 -4.01 3.64 -23.20
CA ILE A 245 -3.64 5.06 -23.12
C ILE A 245 -4.79 5.97 -23.55
N SER A 246 -5.53 5.60 -24.59
CA SER A 246 -6.68 6.37 -25.08
C SER A 246 -7.78 6.47 -24.03
N GLN A 247 -8.06 5.38 -23.30
CA GLN A 247 -9.06 5.35 -22.24
C GLN A 247 -8.61 6.14 -21.00
N LEU A 248 -7.32 6.14 -20.65
CA LEU A 248 -6.80 6.96 -19.53
C LEU A 248 -7.01 8.46 -19.73
N ARG A 249 -7.08 8.94 -20.99
CA ARG A 249 -7.35 10.36 -21.29
C ARG A 249 -8.78 10.76 -20.98
N ILE A 250 -9.72 9.82 -21.05
CA ILE A 250 -11.16 10.09 -20.94
C ILE A 250 -11.64 9.80 -19.51
N LEU A 251 -11.09 8.75 -18.88
CA LEU A 251 -11.53 8.30 -17.57
C LEU A 251 -10.87 9.08 -16.43
N SER A 252 -11.69 9.73 -15.59
CA SER A 252 -11.20 10.42 -14.39
C SER A 252 -10.62 9.44 -13.37
N PRO A 253 -9.45 9.74 -12.77
CA PRO A 253 -8.86 8.89 -11.75
C PRO A 253 -9.75 8.83 -10.51
N SER A 254 -9.68 7.73 -9.77
CA SER A 254 -10.39 7.61 -8.50
C SER A 254 -9.92 8.69 -7.51
N ALA A 255 -10.86 9.41 -6.91
CA ALA A 255 -10.59 10.39 -5.85
C ALA A 255 -9.95 9.74 -4.61
N HIS A 256 -10.14 8.44 -4.43
CA HIS A 256 -9.57 7.66 -3.35
C HIS A 256 -8.42 6.80 -3.82
N ARG A 257 -7.39 6.66 -2.97
CA ARG A 257 -6.28 5.76 -3.25
C ARG A 257 -6.77 4.32 -3.20
N LEU A 258 -6.61 3.65 -4.33
CA LEU A 258 -7.07 2.30 -4.54
C LEU A 258 -6.06 1.26 -4.01
N ALA A 259 -6.53 0.15 -3.45
CA ALA A 259 -5.67 -0.96 -3.03
C ALA A 259 -4.87 -1.50 -4.23
N PRO A 260 -3.58 -1.86 -4.05
CA PRO A 260 -2.76 -2.35 -5.15
C PRO A 260 -3.31 -3.67 -5.70
N VAL A 261 -3.24 -3.83 -7.02
CA VAL A 261 -3.61 -5.08 -7.69
C VAL A 261 -2.36 -5.98 -7.75
N SER A 262 -2.32 -7.01 -6.91
CA SER A 262 -1.18 -7.94 -6.86
C SER A 262 -1.23 -9.00 -7.95
N LEU A 263 -2.43 -9.48 -8.31
CA LEU A 263 -2.65 -10.49 -9.34
C LEU A 263 -3.53 -9.90 -10.44
N GLN A 264 -2.91 -9.26 -11.42
CA GLN A 264 -3.62 -8.51 -12.46
C GLN A 264 -4.51 -9.40 -13.33
N ARG A 265 -4.03 -10.60 -13.68
CA ARG A 265 -4.79 -11.58 -14.49
C ARG A 265 -6.05 -12.10 -13.81
N CYS A 266 -6.06 -12.13 -12.47
CA CYS A 266 -7.21 -12.58 -11.68
C CYS A 266 -7.94 -11.42 -11.01
N PHE A 267 -7.76 -10.19 -11.51
CA PHE A 267 -8.40 -9.02 -10.92
C PHE A 267 -9.90 -9.04 -11.24
N THR A 268 -10.73 -8.94 -10.20
CA THR A 268 -12.19 -9.06 -10.33
C THR A 268 -12.89 -7.73 -10.61
N GLY A 269 -12.18 -6.61 -10.52
CA GLY A 269 -12.76 -5.27 -10.51
C GLY A 269 -13.36 -4.85 -9.15
N ILE A 270 -13.46 -5.76 -8.19
CA ILE A 270 -14.12 -5.53 -6.90
C ILE A 270 -13.05 -5.39 -5.81
N GLU A 271 -13.10 -4.32 -5.01
CA GLU A 271 -12.05 -4.01 -4.02
C GLU A 271 -11.89 -5.12 -2.97
N GLY A 272 -13.00 -5.71 -2.53
CA GLY A 272 -13.01 -6.87 -1.63
C GLY A 272 -12.79 -8.21 -2.34
N GLY A 273 -12.81 -8.26 -3.66
CA GLY A 273 -12.76 -9.48 -4.45
C GLY A 273 -11.34 -10.01 -4.61
N VAL A 274 -11.05 -11.18 -4.03
CA VAL A 274 -9.71 -11.77 -4.04
C VAL A 274 -9.75 -13.20 -4.54
N PHE A 275 -8.95 -13.50 -5.57
CA PHE A 275 -8.59 -14.86 -5.92
C PHE A 275 -7.36 -15.33 -5.13
N LEU A 276 -7.49 -16.51 -4.53
CA LEU A 276 -6.35 -17.26 -4.02
C LEU A 276 -6.13 -18.47 -4.92
N ILE A 277 -4.89 -18.65 -5.33
CA ILE A 277 -4.45 -19.77 -6.17
C ILE A 277 -3.35 -20.47 -5.41
N GLY A 278 -3.54 -21.76 -5.14
CA GLY A 278 -2.59 -22.56 -4.38
C GLY A 278 -2.57 -24.01 -4.81
N ARG A 279 -1.44 -24.68 -4.58
CA ARG A 279 -1.24 -26.10 -4.87
C ARG A 279 -1.06 -26.87 -3.57
N ARG A 280 -1.79 -27.98 -3.42
CA ARG A 280 -1.45 -29.03 -2.43
C ARG A 280 -1.08 -30.32 -3.13
N ARG A 281 -2.05 -30.93 -3.82
CA ARG A 281 -1.85 -32.05 -4.76
C ARG A 281 -2.30 -31.63 -6.15
N ILE A 282 -3.52 -31.10 -6.21
CA ILE A 282 -4.14 -30.45 -7.38
C ILE A 282 -4.19 -28.94 -7.13
N TRP A 283 -4.12 -28.14 -8.18
CA TRP A 283 -4.32 -26.69 -8.08
C TRP A 283 -5.75 -26.37 -7.68
N ARG A 284 -5.88 -25.33 -6.84
CA ARG A 284 -7.16 -24.87 -6.33
C ARG A 284 -7.27 -23.37 -6.49
N PHE A 285 -8.47 -22.95 -6.91
CA PHE A 285 -8.87 -21.57 -7.03
C PHE A 285 -9.92 -21.28 -5.98
N GLN A 286 -9.74 -20.20 -5.24
CA GLN A 286 -10.71 -19.78 -4.22
C GLN A 286 -11.04 -18.30 -4.42
N LEU A 287 -12.31 -18.02 -4.72
CA LEU A 287 -12.83 -16.67 -4.76
C LEU A 287 -13.31 -16.28 -3.37
N ARG A 288 -12.78 -15.18 -2.85
CA ARG A 288 -13.14 -14.63 -1.54
C ARG A 288 -13.67 -13.21 -1.64
N PHE A 289 -14.60 -12.88 -0.76
CA PHE A 289 -15.03 -11.52 -0.49
C PHE A 289 -14.45 -11.05 0.84
N SER A 290 -13.67 -9.98 0.79
CA SER A 290 -13.05 -9.34 1.94
C SER A 290 -13.77 -8.05 2.28
N GLN A 291 -14.43 -8.00 3.43
CA GLN A 291 -15.13 -6.83 3.93
C GLN A 291 -14.55 -6.35 5.26
N LYS A 292 -14.85 -5.10 5.62
CA LYS A 292 -14.50 -4.53 6.93
C LYS A 292 -15.78 -4.21 7.69
N ASP A 293 -15.75 -4.40 9.00
CA ASP A 293 -16.76 -3.88 9.93
C ASP A 293 -16.49 -2.39 10.25
N HIS A 294 -17.35 -1.76 11.06
CA HIS A 294 -17.17 -0.35 11.45
C HIS A 294 -15.90 -0.12 12.29
N HIS A 295 -15.42 -1.14 13.01
CA HIS A 295 -14.16 -1.11 13.76
C HIS A 295 -12.91 -1.29 12.88
N GLY A 296 -13.09 -1.55 11.58
CA GLY A 296 -12.01 -1.79 10.63
C GLY A 296 -11.40 -3.19 10.72
N ARG A 297 -12.01 -4.13 11.44
CA ARG A 297 -11.67 -5.54 11.44
C ARG A 297 -12.03 -6.15 10.10
N ARG A 298 -11.13 -6.95 9.55
CA ARG A 298 -11.30 -7.57 8.22
C ARG A 298 -11.92 -8.96 8.37
N HIS A 299 -13.00 -9.19 7.65
CA HIS A 299 -13.69 -10.47 7.53
C HIS A 299 -13.54 -10.98 6.09
N ASN A 300 -13.16 -12.25 5.94
CA ASN A 300 -13.02 -12.87 4.62
C ASN A 300 -14.02 -14.02 4.51
N THR A 301 -14.94 -13.91 3.57
CA THR A 301 -15.91 -14.94 3.23
C THR A 301 -15.43 -15.66 1.98
N THR A 302 -15.54 -16.99 1.96
CA THR A 302 -15.34 -17.75 0.71
C THR A 302 -16.62 -17.73 -0.09
N VAL A 303 -16.57 -17.23 -1.33
CA VAL A 303 -17.71 -17.24 -2.25
C VAL A 303 -17.81 -18.59 -2.94
N ARG A 304 -16.69 -19.06 -3.51
CA ARG A 304 -16.63 -20.37 -4.17
C ARG A 304 -15.20 -20.89 -4.21
N THR A 305 -15.06 -22.20 -4.29
CA THR A 305 -13.79 -22.89 -4.48
C THR A 305 -13.91 -23.84 -5.66
N TRP A 306 -12.88 -23.91 -6.48
CA TRP A 306 -12.74 -24.83 -7.59
C TRP A 306 -11.43 -25.60 -7.49
N ARG A 307 -11.44 -26.80 -8.04
CA ARG A 307 -10.22 -27.49 -8.45
C ARG A 307 -10.00 -27.26 -9.94
N GLU A 308 -8.75 -27.36 -10.38
CA GLU A 308 -8.35 -27.21 -11.79
C GLU A 308 -9.21 -28.00 -12.77
N ASP A 309 -9.50 -29.27 -12.46
CA ASP A 309 -10.32 -30.21 -13.24
C ASP A 309 -11.83 -29.91 -13.23
N THR A 310 -12.29 -29.01 -12.37
CA THR A 310 -13.72 -28.67 -12.19
C THR A 310 -14.04 -27.22 -12.51
N LEU A 311 -13.03 -26.45 -12.94
CA LEU A 311 -13.17 -25.04 -13.24
C LEU A 311 -13.84 -24.89 -14.62
N SER A 312 -14.97 -24.17 -14.66
CA SER A 312 -15.67 -23.84 -15.90
C SER A 312 -16.08 -22.38 -15.95
N ASP A 313 -16.18 -21.83 -17.16
CA ASP A 313 -16.54 -20.43 -17.40
C ASP A 313 -17.90 -20.06 -16.82
N ASP A 314 -18.91 -20.91 -16.98
CA ASP A 314 -20.25 -20.65 -16.44
C ASP A 314 -20.24 -20.57 -14.91
N SER A 315 -19.52 -21.49 -14.26
CA SER A 315 -19.40 -21.52 -12.81
C SER A 315 -18.65 -20.29 -12.27
N LEU A 316 -17.64 -19.83 -13.01
CA LEU A 316 -16.83 -18.68 -12.70
C LEU A 316 -17.62 -17.38 -12.89
N ARG A 317 -18.31 -17.24 -14.03
CA ARG A 317 -19.20 -16.11 -14.34
C ARG A 317 -20.28 -15.95 -13.27
N LEU A 318 -20.94 -17.03 -12.87
CA LEU A 318 -21.96 -16.98 -11.81
C LEU A 318 -21.36 -16.55 -10.47
N ALA A 319 -20.18 -17.08 -10.10
CA ALA A 319 -19.53 -16.72 -8.84
C ALA A 319 -19.04 -15.26 -8.82
N LEU A 320 -18.58 -14.73 -9.95
CA LEU A 320 -18.19 -13.32 -10.10
C LEU A 320 -19.39 -12.38 -10.01
N ARG A 321 -20.53 -12.75 -10.62
CA ARG A 321 -21.79 -12.01 -10.46
C ARG A 321 -22.27 -12.04 -9.02
N HIS A 322 -22.17 -13.18 -8.34
CA HIS A 322 -22.51 -13.30 -6.92
C HIS A 322 -21.60 -12.42 -6.05
N LEU A 323 -20.29 -12.44 -6.28
CA LEU A 323 -19.34 -11.56 -5.59
C LEU A 323 -19.67 -10.07 -5.80
N ALA A 324 -20.05 -9.68 -7.02
CA ALA A 324 -20.50 -8.31 -7.31
C ALA A 324 -21.79 -7.95 -6.57
N ALA A 325 -22.75 -8.88 -6.51
CA ALA A 325 -23.99 -8.70 -5.76
C ALA A 325 -23.71 -8.53 -4.24
N MET A 326 -22.78 -9.32 -3.69
CA MET A 326 -22.35 -9.21 -2.30
C MET A 326 -21.73 -7.83 -2.01
N ASP A 327 -20.88 -7.32 -2.90
CA ASP A 327 -20.25 -6.00 -2.75
C ASP A 327 -21.28 -4.87 -2.85
N ASN A 328 -22.16 -4.91 -3.85
CA ASN A 328 -23.25 -3.93 -4.02
C ASN A 328 -24.17 -3.89 -2.79
N TYR A 329 -24.56 -5.06 -2.30
CA TYR A 329 -25.41 -5.16 -1.12
C TYR A 329 -24.69 -4.68 0.14
N LYS A 330 -23.40 -5.01 0.30
CA LYS A 330 -22.60 -4.51 1.43
C LYS A 330 -22.48 -2.98 1.41
N ARG A 331 -22.27 -2.37 0.25
CA ARG A 331 -22.27 -0.90 0.12
C ARG A 331 -23.61 -0.31 0.50
N HIS A 332 -24.72 -0.92 0.07
CA HIS A 332 -26.06 -0.50 0.46
C HIS A 332 -26.26 -0.57 1.99
N LEU A 333 -25.92 -1.68 2.64
CA LEU A 333 -26.01 -1.84 4.10
C LEU A 333 -25.17 -0.80 4.85
N ASN A 334 -23.98 -0.47 4.34
CA ASN A 334 -23.16 0.59 4.93
C ASN A 334 -23.81 1.97 4.81
N LEU A 335 -24.51 2.26 3.70
CA LEU A 335 -25.23 3.53 3.49
C LEU A 335 -26.53 3.62 4.29
N THR A 336 -27.21 2.50 4.54
CA THR A 336 -28.49 2.45 5.28
C THR A 336 -28.33 2.23 6.79
N GLY A 337 -27.11 2.37 7.33
CA GLY A 337 -26.87 2.37 8.77
C GLY A 337 -26.67 0.98 9.40
N SER A 338 -26.36 -0.05 8.60
CA SER A 338 -26.02 -1.41 9.06
C SER A 338 -24.57 -1.81 8.68
N PRO A 339 -23.54 -1.03 9.10
CA PRO A 339 -22.16 -1.27 8.68
C PRO A 339 -21.54 -2.57 9.22
N ASP A 340 -22.14 -3.19 10.24
CA ASP A 340 -21.63 -4.43 10.86
C ASP A 340 -22.21 -5.71 10.31
N SER A 341 -23.31 -5.59 9.55
CA SER A 341 -23.88 -6.74 8.87
C SER A 341 -22.87 -7.30 7.87
N LEU A 342 -22.43 -8.52 8.13
CA LEU A 342 -21.53 -9.25 7.25
C LEU A 342 -22.32 -9.90 6.13
N VAL A 343 -21.88 -9.69 4.88
CA VAL A 343 -22.44 -10.43 3.74
C VAL A 343 -21.64 -11.70 3.54
N THR A 344 -22.29 -12.84 3.74
CA THR A 344 -21.73 -14.20 3.56
C THR A 344 -22.22 -14.82 2.26
N ALA A 345 -21.66 -15.98 1.87
CA ALA A 345 -22.10 -16.70 0.67
C ALA A 345 -23.57 -17.17 0.77
N ASP A 346 -24.07 -17.35 1.99
CA ASP A 346 -25.44 -17.81 2.26
C ASP A 346 -26.41 -16.64 2.51
N THR A 347 -25.94 -15.39 2.45
CA THR A 347 -26.80 -14.22 2.64
C THR A 347 -27.79 -14.08 1.48
N THR A 348 -29.08 -13.97 1.78
CA THR A 348 -30.11 -13.72 0.77
C THR A 348 -29.97 -12.29 0.23
N ILE A 349 -29.45 -12.15 -0.99
CA ILE A 349 -29.23 -10.85 -1.64
C ILE A 349 -30.38 -10.54 -2.60
N PRO A 350 -31.09 -9.40 -2.45
CA PRO A 350 -32.15 -9.00 -3.37
C PRO A 350 -31.68 -8.89 -4.82
N LEU A 351 -32.52 -9.32 -5.77
CA LEU A 351 -32.20 -9.38 -7.21
C LEU A 351 -31.69 -8.06 -7.78
N LYS A 352 -32.19 -6.91 -7.29
CA LYS A 352 -31.74 -5.59 -7.74
C LYS A 352 -30.24 -5.30 -7.58
N PHE A 353 -29.55 -6.06 -6.71
CA PHE A 353 -28.10 -5.91 -6.51
C PHE A 353 -27.28 -6.85 -7.40
N TRP A 354 -27.91 -7.82 -8.07
CA TRP A 354 -27.25 -8.77 -8.96
C TRP A 354 -27.04 -8.14 -10.34
N PRO A 355 -25.78 -7.95 -10.78
CA PRO A 355 -25.54 -7.44 -12.12
C PRO A 355 -25.78 -8.53 -13.17
N ASP A 356 -26.07 -8.13 -14.41
CA ASP A 356 -26.25 -9.04 -15.55
C ASP A 356 -24.94 -9.71 -15.97
N LYS A 357 -23.83 -8.98 -15.85
CA LYS A 357 -22.49 -9.39 -16.22
C LYS A 357 -21.52 -9.16 -15.05
N PRO A 358 -20.43 -9.94 -14.94
CA PRO A 358 -19.38 -9.67 -13.97
C PRO A 358 -18.72 -8.30 -14.24
N VAL A 359 -18.17 -7.67 -13.20
CA VAL A 359 -17.49 -6.36 -13.31
C VAL A 359 -16.29 -6.44 -14.26
N ILE A 360 -15.43 -7.45 -14.08
CA ILE A 360 -14.44 -7.86 -15.06
C ILE A 360 -14.73 -9.32 -15.44
N PRO A 361 -14.90 -9.63 -16.74
CA PRO A 361 -15.01 -11.01 -17.17
C PRO A 361 -13.67 -11.73 -16.98
N LEU A 362 -13.70 -12.86 -16.29
CA LEU A 362 -12.59 -13.80 -16.18
C LEU A 362 -13.06 -15.15 -16.71
N PHE A 363 -12.17 -15.84 -17.42
CA PHE A 363 -12.39 -17.17 -17.95
C PHE A 363 -11.50 -18.19 -17.24
N ALA A 364 -11.86 -19.47 -17.32
CA ALA A 364 -11.13 -20.58 -16.75
C ALA A 364 -9.68 -20.59 -17.28
N ASP A 365 -9.52 -20.38 -18.58
CA ASP A 365 -8.21 -20.32 -19.24
C ASP A 365 -7.31 -19.21 -18.70
N ASP A 366 -7.86 -18.08 -18.24
CA ASP A 366 -7.07 -17.02 -17.60
C ASP A 366 -6.43 -17.50 -16.29
N LEU A 367 -7.20 -18.27 -15.51
CA LEU A 367 -6.79 -18.79 -14.22
C LEU A 367 -5.79 -19.95 -14.38
N LEU A 368 -6.00 -20.79 -15.38
CA LEU A 368 -5.05 -21.85 -15.76
C LEU A 368 -3.73 -21.25 -16.26
N TYR A 369 -3.80 -20.23 -17.12
CA TYR A 369 -2.61 -19.53 -17.60
C TYR A 369 -1.83 -18.83 -16.47
N GLU A 370 -2.50 -18.35 -15.43
CA GLU A 370 -1.84 -17.82 -14.22
C GLU A 370 -1.09 -18.91 -13.45
N ILE A 371 -1.55 -20.17 -13.44
CA ILE A 371 -0.80 -21.30 -12.88
C ILE A 371 0.47 -21.57 -13.69
N GLU A 372 0.35 -21.63 -15.01
CA GLU A 372 1.46 -21.95 -15.91
C GLU A 372 2.63 -20.99 -15.73
N GLN A 373 2.33 -19.69 -15.60
CA GLN A 373 3.35 -18.67 -15.38
C GLN A 373 3.97 -18.67 -13.96
N ARG A 374 3.47 -19.49 -13.03
CA ARG A 374 4.04 -19.66 -11.68
C ARG A 374 4.91 -20.89 -11.56
N LEU A 375 4.79 -21.84 -12.48
CA LEU A 375 5.66 -23.00 -12.50
C LEU A 375 7.06 -22.52 -12.96
N PRO A 376 8.14 -22.95 -12.29
CA PRO A 376 9.47 -22.72 -12.81
C PRO A 376 9.57 -23.40 -14.18
N THR A 377 9.81 -22.61 -15.22
CA THR A 377 10.24 -23.08 -16.54
C THR A 377 11.63 -23.67 -16.48
#